data_AF-A0A363RF45-F1
#
_entry.id   AF-A0A363RF45-F1
#
_cell.length_a   1.000
_cell.length_b   1.000
_cell.length_c   1.000
_cell.angle_alpha   90.00
_cell.angle_beta   90.00
_cell.angle_gamma   90.00
#
_symmetry.space_group_name_H-M   'P 1'
#
loop_
_entity.id
_entity.type
_entity.pdbx_description
1 polymer ?
#
loop_
_entity_poly.entity_id
_entity_poly.type
_entity_poly.pdbx_seq_one_letter_code
_entity_poly.pdbx_strand_id
1 'polypeptide(L)'
;MAIQDDITDYFGLELPYAGNPLEVDVERLRALGRAVDNALNDLRELIDTKAEAQAVDGALDALQKAINDMGAARVQSVNGKAGVNITLARADLKLGPANGPSTTSIAYDTSGRVSVVTEMLDAKQAVTVISYDAAGNVKTVVTTYDGRKRTETMTYNNGRLESTTATEEGV
;
A
#
# COMPACT_ATOMS: atom_id res chain seq x y z
N MET A 1 -74.04 17.81 16.80
CA MET A 1 -73.08 16.70 16.88
C MET A 1 -72.11 17.07 17.99
N ALA A 2 -71.96 16.26 19.03
CA ALA A 2 -71.07 16.59 20.14
C ALA A 2 -69.62 16.32 19.71
N ILE A 3 -68.73 17.29 19.94
CA ILE A 3 -67.29 17.15 19.67
C ILE A 3 -66.70 16.27 20.78
N GLN A 4 -65.85 15.31 20.40
CA GLN A 4 -65.13 14.47 21.36
C GLN A 4 -63.69 14.96 21.51
N ASP A 5 -63.28 15.21 22.76
CA ASP A 5 -62.06 15.96 23.14
C ASP A 5 -61.19 15.16 24.12
N ASP A 6 -60.87 13.92 23.74
CA ASP A 6 -59.88 13.15 24.49
C ASP A 6 -58.53 13.87 24.39
N ILE A 7 -57.80 13.98 25.50
CA ILE A 7 -56.52 14.71 25.56
C ILE A 7 -55.35 13.76 25.74
N THR A 8 -54.18 14.12 25.22
CA THR A 8 -52.94 13.40 25.52
C THR A 8 -52.58 13.56 27.00
N ASP A 9 -52.23 12.46 27.68
CA ASP A 9 -51.91 12.48 29.11
C ASP A 9 -50.76 13.43 29.50
N TYR A 10 -49.77 13.60 28.63
CA TYR A 10 -48.54 14.31 28.96
C TYR A 10 -48.56 15.79 28.55
N PHE A 11 -49.09 16.11 27.36
CA PHE A 11 -49.09 17.47 26.82
C PHE A 11 -50.46 18.16 26.91
N GLY A 12 -51.51 17.46 27.39
CA GLY A 12 -52.87 18.01 27.50
C GLY A 12 -53.48 18.44 26.16
N LEU A 13 -52.99 17.92 25.03
CA LEU A 13 -53.43 18.32 23.70
C LEU A 13 -54.67 17.53 23.28
N GLU A 14 -55.65 18.21 22.71
CA GLU A 14 -56.87 17.60 22.16
C GLU A 14 -56.54 16.69 20.97
N LEU A 15 -57.05 15.47 21.00
CA LEU A 15 -56.88 14.48 19.93
C LEU A 15 -57.92 14.67 18.81
N PRO A 16 -57.55 14.37 17.55
CA PRO A 16 -58.50 14.30 16.47
C PRO A 16 -59.45 13.10 16.64
N TYR A 17 -60.71 13.24 16.21
CA TYR A 17 -61.71 12.19 16.28
C TYR A 17 -62.52 12.15 14.99
N ALA A 18 -62.70 10.97 14.40
CA ALA A 18 -63.32 10.82 13.07
C ALA A 18 -64.75 11.38 12.95
N GLY A 19 -65.44 11.63 14.06
CA GLY A 19 -66.76 12.28 14.09
C GLY A 19 -66.72 13.82 14.15
N ASN A 20 -65.56 14.45 14.29
CA ASN A 20 -65.42 15.90 14.35
C ASN A 20 -65.34 16.51 12.94
N PRO A 21 -65.72 17.79 12.77
CA PRO A 21 -65.47 18.53 11.53
C PRO A 21 -63.98 18.59 11.21
N LEU A 22 -63.65 18.45 9.92
CA LEU A 22 -62.26 18.43 9.45
C LEU A 22 -61.49 19.69 9.83
N GLU A 23 -62.15 20.85 9.88
CA GLU A 23 -61.52 22.12 10.24
C GLU A 23 -61.00 22.15 11.68
N VAL A 24 -61.70 21.47 12.60
CA VAL A 24 -61.31 21.37 14.02
C VAL A 24 -60.14 20.40 14.18
N ASP A 25 -60.25 19.23 13.55
CA ASP A 25 -59.21 18.20 13.65
C ASP A 25 -57.90 18.60 12.95
N VAL A 26 -57.96 19.41 11.89
CA VAL A 26 -56.75 19.97 11.25
C VAL A 26 -55.98 20.89 12.18
N GLU A 27 -56.64 21.74 12.96
CA GLU A 27 -55.95 22.61 13.92
C GLU A 27 -55.35 21.82 15.09
N ARG A 28 -56.05 20.78 15.57
CA ARG A 28 -55.53 19.84 16.58
C ARG A 28 -54.30 19.11 16.10
N LEU A 29 -54.33 18.59 14.86
CA LEU A 29 -53.19 17.94 14.23
C LEU A 29 -51.99 18.88 14.09
N ARG A 30 -52.20 20.16 13.76
CA ARG A 30 -51.12 21.16 13.73
C ARG A 30 -50.55 21.45 15.12
N ALA A 31 -51.39 21.51 16.15
CA ALA A 31 -50.94 21.71 17.52
C ALA A 31 -50.11 20.51 18.01
N LEU A 32 -50.57 19.28 17.71
CA LEU A 32 -49.83 18.05 17.99
C LEU A 32 -48.48 18.02 17.27
N GLY A 33 -48.45 18.39 15.98
CA GLY A 33 -47.21 18.48 15.20
C GLY A 33 -46.17 19.43 15.84
N ARG A 34 -46.60 20.63 16.26
CA ARG A 34 -45.70 21.59 16.94
C ARG A 34 -45.15 21.06 18.27
N ALA A 35 -45.96 20.35 19.04
CA ALA A 35 -45.52 19.78 20.32
C ALA A 35 -44.49 18.66 20.11
N VAL A 36 -44.67 17.84 19.07
CA VAL A 36 -43.68 16.83 18.67
C VAL A 36 -42.37 17.49 18.25
N ASP A 37 -42.41 18.55 17.43
CA ASP A 37 -41.19 19.25 17.00
C ASP A 37 -40.41 19.85 18.19
N ASN A 38 -41.11 20.44 19.16
CA ASN A 38 -40.49 20.97 20.38
C ASN A 38 -39.85 19.86 21.22
N ALA A 39 -40.57 18.76 21.45
CA ALA A 39 -40.03 17.61 22.19
C ALA A 39 -38.81 16.98 21.51
N LEU A 40 -38.77 16.98 20.17
CA LEU A 40 -37.61 16.52 19.39
C LEU A 40 -36.41 17.48 19.52
N ASN A 41 -36.65 18.79 19.59
CA ASN A 41 -35.59 19.77 19.84
C ASN A 41 -35.03 19.67 21.26
N ASP A 42 -35.89 19.51 22.28
CA ASP A 42 -35.48 19.32 23.68
C ASP A 42 -34.69 18.01 23.84
N LEU A 43 -35.12 16.93 23.17
CA LEU A 43 -34.39 15.66 23.13
C LEU A 43 -33.02 15.84 22.46
N ARG A 44 -32.93 16.62 21.38
CA ARG A 44 -31.67 16.91 20.69
C ARG A 44 -30.70 17.70 21.57
N GLU A 45 -31.20 18.70 22.31
CA GLU A 45 -30.40 19.47 23.28
C GLU A 45 -29.93 18.59 24.45
N LEU A 46 -30.77 17.67 24.93
CA LEU A 46 -30.42 16.69 25.96
C LEU A 46 -29.43 15.62 25.45
N ILE A 47 -29.52 15.23 24.17
CA ILE A 47 -28.55 14.35 23.51
C ILE A 47 -27.22 15.08 23.36
N ASP A 48 -27.21 16.34 22.93
CA ASP A 48 -26.01 17.17 22.80
C ASP A 48 -25.33 17.40 24.17
N THR A 49 -26.12 17.49 25.26
CA THR A 49 -25.62 17.64 26.65
C THR A 49 -25.14 16.32 27.29
N LYS A 50 -25.48 15.15 26.72
CA LYS A 50 -25.00 13.81 27.14
C LYS A 50 -23.95 13.17 26.21
N ALA A 51 -23.60 13.82 25.10
CA ALA A 51 -22.81 13.21 24.03
C ALA A 51 -21.29 13.15 24.25
N GLU A 52 -20.71 13.84 25.24
CA GLU A 52 -19.24 13.96 25.33
C GLU A 52 -18.52 12.65 25.71
N ALA A 53 -19.09 11.79 26.56
CA ALA A 53 -18.43 10.53 26.92
C ALA A 53 -18.53 9.47 25.79
N GLN A 54 -19.71 9.31 25.19
CA GLN A 54 -19.91 8.33 24.11
C GLN A 54 -19.25 8.74 22.79
N ALA A 55 -19.19 10.05 22.49
CA ALA A 55 -18.47 10.53 21.32
C ALA A 55 -16.95 10.42 21.50
N VAL A 56 -16.43 10.63 22.71
CA VAL A 56 -15.01 10.41 23.03
C VAL A 56 -14.66 8.92 23.00
N ASP A 57 -15.48 8.05 23.59
CA ASP A 57 -15.28 6.60 23.53
C ASP A 57 -15.35 6.09 22.08
N GLY A 58 -16.32 6.56 21.30
CA GLY A 58 -16.44 6.24 19.88
C GLY A 58 -15.25 6.74 19.06
N ALA A 59 -14.71 7.92 19.38
CA ALA A 59 -13.51 8.46 18.74
C ALA A 59 -12.24 7.68 19.14
N LEU A 60 -12.12 7.25 20.39
CA LEU A 60 -11.00 6.41 20.86
C LEU A 60 -11.04 5.01 20.24
N ASP A 61 -12.21 4.39 20.13
CA ASP A 61 -12.39 3.11 19.44
C ASP A 61 -12.07 3.23 17.94
N ALA A 62 -12.53 4.30 17.29
CA ALA A 62 -12.20 4.57 15.89
C ALA A 62 -10.70 4.79 15.68
N LEU A 63 -10.04 5.53 16.60
CA LEU A 63 -8.59 5.75 16.57
C LEU A 63 -7.82 4.44 16.77
N GLN A 64 -8.22 3.63 17.75
CA GLN A 64 -7.58 2.34 18.04
C GLN A 64 -7.74 1.36 16.86
N LYS A 65 -8.92 1.34 16.23
CA LYS A 65 -9.17 0.56 15.03
C LYS A 65 -8.30 1.04 13.86
N ALA A 66 -8.20 2.35 13.64
CA ALA A 66 -7.32 2.91 12.62
C ALA A 66 -5.83 2.56 12.87
N ILE A 67 -5.37 2.60 14.12
CA ILE A 67 -4.01 2.19 14.51
C ILE A 67 -3.77 0.70 14.24
N ASN A 68 -4.73 -0.16 14.61
CA ASN A 68 -4.65 -1.60 14.35
C ASN A 68 -4.65 -1.91 12.84
N ASP A 69 -5.51 -1.23 12.07
CA ASP A 69 -5.60 -1.36 10.61
C ASP A 69 -4.29 -0.89 9.94
N MET A 70 -3.70 0.23 10.40
CA MET A 70 -2.39 0.71 9.93
C MET A 70 -1.25 -0.25 10.26
N GLY A 71 -1.25 -0.80 11.47
CA GLY A 71 -0.31 -1.83 11.91
C GLY A 71 -0.40 -3.06 11.02
N ALA A 72 -1.59 -3.67 10.89
CA ALA A 72 -1.80 -4.91 10.16
C ALA A 72 -1.58 -4.78 8.64
N ALA A 73 -1.86 -3.62 8.03
CA ALA A 73 -1.93 -3.52 6.57
C ALA A 73 -0.73 -2.85 5.88
N ARG A 74 0.01 -1.93 6.52
CA ARG A 74 1.03 -1.13 5.79
C ARG A 74 2.34 -0.86 6.52
N VAL A 75 2.35 -0.87 7.85
CA VAL A 75 3.58 -0.60 8.63
C VAL A 75 4.22 -1.88 9.13
N GLN A 76 3.47 -2.97 9.33
CA GLN A 76 4.08 -4.23 9.75
C GLN A 76 4.91 -4.91 8.68
N SER A 77 4.68 -4.66 7.38
CA SER A 77 5.60 -5.19 6.36
C SER A 77 5.73 -4.31 5.12
N VAL A 78 6.97 -4.16 4.64
CA VAL A 78 7.29 -3.54 3.35
C VAL A 78 8.09 -4.55 2.54
N ASN A 79 7.58 -4.89 1.35
CA ASN A 79 8.12 -5.92 0.46
C ASN A 79 8.50 -7.25 1.17
N GLY A 80 7.67 -7.70 2.12
CA GLY A 80 7.85 -8.96 2.84
C GLY A 80 8.77 -8.90 4.06
N LYS A 81 9.35 -7.74 4.41
CA LYS A 81 10.12 -7.54 5.65
C LYS A 81 9.23 -7.02 6.74
N ALA A 82 9.18 -7.71 7.88
CA ALA A 82 8.29 -7.36 8.99
C ALA A 82 8.93 -6.48 10.06
N GLY A 83 8.15 -5.59 10.70
CA GLY A 83 8.54 -4.87 11.92
C GLY A 83 8.27 -3.35 11.91
N VAL A 84 8.29 -2.73 13.10
CA VAL A 84 8.09 -1.27 13.28
C VAL A 84 9.28 -0.43 12.80
N ASN A 85 10.46 -1.04 12.74
CA ASN A 85 11.67 -0.50 12.12
C ASN A 85 12.07 -1.42 10.97
N ILE A 86 11.89 -0.96 9.74
CA ILE A 86 12.16 -1.77 8.54
C ILE A 86 13.50 -1.34 7.94
N THR A 87 14.49 -2.21 8.02
CA THR A 87 15.73 -2.09 7.24
C THR A 87 15.54 -2.84 5.92
N LEU A 88 15.54 -2.11 4.80
CA LEU A 88 15.46 -2.68 3.46
C LEU A 88 16.87 -2.84 2.88
N ALA A 89 17.19 -4.04 2.41
CA ALA A 89 18.35 -4.25 1.54
C ALA A 89 18.01 -3.81 0.10
N ARG A 90 19.03 -3.66 -0.76
CA ARG A 90 18.82 -3.31 -2.18
C ARG A 90 17.89 -4.29 -2.90
N ALA A 91 18.02 -5.60 -2.63
CA ALA A 91 17.14 -6.63 -3.17
C ALA A 91 15.65 -6.43 -2.78
N ASP A 92 15.38 -5.81 -1.62
CA ASP A 92 14.03 -5.58 -1.12
C ASP A 92 13.35 -4.36 -1.78
N LEU A 93 14.04 -3.60 -2.62
CA LEU A 93 13.46 -2.42 -3.25
C LEU A 93 12.85 -2.72 -4.62
N LYS A 94 13.15 -3.88 -5.22
CA LYS A 94 12.72 -4.27 -6.58
C LYS A 94 12.93 -3.17 -7.64
N LEU A 95 13.77 -2.17 -7.35
CA LEU A 95 14.34 -1.26 -8.33
C LEU A 95 15.16 -2.19 -9.21
N GLY A 96 14.73 -2.42 -10.44
CA GLY A 96 15.30 -3.45 -11.32
C GLY A 96 16.78 -3.17 -11.67
N PRO A 97 17.18 -3.18 -12.95
CA PRO A 97 18.59 -2.98 -13.32
C PRO A 97 19.19 -1.63 -12.85
N ALA A 98 18.39 -0.71 -12.31
CA ALA A 98 18.82 0.57 -11.75
C ALA A 98 19.71 0.49 -10.49
N ASN A 99 19.70 -0.63 -9.76
CA ASN A 99 20.48 -0.74 -8.51
C ASN A 99 21.96 -1.11 -8.71
N GLY A 100 22.34 -1.58 -9.90
CA GLY A 100 23.71 -1.89 -10.29
C GLY A 100 24.52 -2.72 -9.27
N PRO A 101 25.82 -2.92 -9.52
CA PRO A 101 26.73 -3.49 -8.53
C PRO A 101 27.01 -2.52 -7.37
N SER A 102 27.21 -3.05 -6.15
CA SER A 102 27.72 -2.31 -4.97
C SER A 102 29.07 -1.67 -5.21
N THR A 103 29.89 -2.40 -5.93
CA THR A 103 31.29 -2.15 -6.18
C THR A 103 31.62 -2.84 -7.49
N THR A 104 32.40 -2.18 -8.32
CA THR A 104 32.95 -2.73 -9.55
C THR A 104 34.46 -2.60 -9.48
N SER A 105 35.16 -3.71 -9.63
CA SER A 105 36.62 -3.75 -9.72
C SER A 105 37.01 -4.23 -11.12
N ILE A 106 37.91 -3.51 -11.78
CA ILE A 106 38.39 -3.82 -13.12
C ILE A 106 39.89 -4.11 -13.04
N ALA A 107 40.29 -5.31 -13.43
CA ALA A 107 41.68 -5.69 -13.60
C ALA A 107 42.06 -5.65 -15.08
N TYR A 108 43.33 -5.35 -15.34
CA TYR A 108 43.89 -5.28 -16.68
C TYR A 108 44.96 -6.36 -16.88
N ASP A 109 45.10 -6.85 -18.10
CA ASP A 109 46.23 -7.70 -18.50
C ASP A 109 47.52 -6.88 -18.65
N THR A 110 48.63 -7.55 -18.98
CA THR A 110 49.94 -6.92 -19.19
C THR A 110 49.99 -5.96 -20.38
N SER A 111 49.01 -6.04 -21.29
CA SER A 111 48.84 -5.13 -22.42
C SER A 111 47.90 -3.96 -22.11
N GLY A 112 47.41 -3.85 -20.86
CA GLY A 112 46.51 -2.79 -20.42
C GLY A 112 45.05 -2.97 -20.85
N ARG A 113 44.63 -4.17 -21.28
CA ARG A 113 43.25 -4.48 -21.67
C ARG A 113 42.50 -5.10 -20.50
N VAL A 114 41.18 -4.93 -20.43
CA VAL A 114 40.37 -5.48 -19.33
C VAL A 114 40.44 -7.01 -19.33
N SER A 115 40.89 -7.61 -18.23
CA SER A 115 41.01 -9.07 -18.08
C SER A 115 39.96 -9.66 -17.15
N VAL A 116 39.59 -8.94 -16.10
CA VAL A 116 38.58 -9.37 -15.13
C VAL A 116 37.76 -8.17 -14.69
N VAL A 117 36.44 -8.34 -14.69
CA VAL A 117 35.49 -7.43 -14.04
C VAL A 117 34.82 -8.19 -12.90
N THR A 118 34.94 -7.68 -11.69
CA THR A 118 34.27 -8.23 -10.51
C THR A 118 33.24 -7.23 -10.00
N GLU A 119 31.99 -7.68 -9.93
CA GLU A 119 30.84 -6.90 -9.51
C GLU A 119 30.20 -7.52 -8.28
N MET A 120 29.89 -6.72 -7.27
CA MET A 120 29.15 -7.18 -6.08
C MET A 120 27.65 -6.96 -6.28
N LEU A 121 26.92 -8.02 -6.65
CA LEU A 121 25.47 -8.03 -6.86
C LEU A 121 24.81 -8.85 -5.75
N ASP A 122 23.91 -8.23 -4.99
CA ASP A 122 23.20 -8.88 -3.86
C ASP A 122 24.13 -9.61 -2.88
N ALA A 123 25.23 -8.94 -2.50
CA ALA A 123 26.30 -9.47 -1.65
C ALA A 123 27.04 -10.70 -2.20
N LYS A 124 26.81 -11.07 -3.46
CA LYS A 124 27.54 -12.13 -4.18
C LYS A 124 28.41 -11.52 -5.27
N GLN A 125 29.52 -12.18 -5.60
CA GLN A 125 30.39 -11.77 -6.70
C GLN A 125 29.85 -12.30 -8.03
N ALA A 126 29.61 -11.40 -8.97
CA ALA A 126 29.60 -11.70 -10.39
C ALA A 126 30.99 -11.44 -10.95
N VAL A 127 31.64 -12.48 -11.48
CA VAL A 127 33.00 -12.39 -12.03
C VAL A 127 32.93 -12.63 -13.52
N THR A 128 33.35 -11.65 -14.30
CA THR A 128 33.49 -11.74 -15.75
C THR A 128 34.96 -11.74 -16.13
N VAL A 129 35.43 -12.83 -16.72
CA VAL A 129 36.81 -12.97 -17.22
C VAL A 129 36.80 -12.83 -18.74
N ILE A 130 37.65 -11.95 -19.26
CA ILE A 130 37.80 -11.68 -20.69
C ILE A 130 39.18 -12.18 -21.12
N SER A 131 39.20 -13.07 -22.11
CA SER A 131 40.44 -13.49 -22.76
C SER A 131 40.51 -12.93 -24.17
N TYR A 132 41.73 -12.78 -24.68
CA TYR A 132 41.99 -12.24 -26.00
C TYR A 132 42.78 -13.24 -26.85
N ASP A 133 42.56 -13.21 -28.16
CA ASP A 133 43.40 -13.92 -29.11
C ASP A 133 44.76 -13.22 -29.32
N ALA A 134 45.61 -13.81 -30.15
CA ALA A 134 46.94 -13.27 -30.45
C ALA A 134 46.90 -11.94 -31.25
N ALA A 135 45.82 -11.69 -31.99
CA ALA A 135 45.60 -10.43 -32.71
C ALA A 135 45.01 -9.34 -31.80
N GLY A 136 44.60 -9.72 -30.59
CA GLY A 136 44.06 -8.85 -29.56
C GLY A 136 42.55 -8.68 -29.57
N ASN A 137 41.82 -9.50 -30.32
CA ASN A 137 40.35 -9.53 -30.27
C ASN A 137 39.88 -10.34 -29.07
N VAL A 138 38.69 -10.03 -28.54
CA VAL A 138 38.09 -10.80 -27.44
C VAL A 138 37.83 -12.23 -27.92
N LYS A 139 38.45 -13.23 -27.29
CA LYS A 139 38.28 -14.63 -27.65
C LYS A 139 37.19 -15.32 -26.83
N THR A 140 37.18 -15.08 -25.52
CA THR A 140 36.17 -15.63 -24.62
C THR A 140 35.75 -14.62 -23.57
N VAL A 141 34.46 -14.60 -23.24
CA VAL A 141 33.90 -13.93 -22.07
C VAL A 141 33.25 -14.99 -21.19
N VAL A 142 33.74 -15.15 -19.96
CA VAL A 142 33.20 -16.10 -18.99
C VAL A 142 32.62 -15.33 -17.83
N THR A 143 31.30 -15.36 -17.67
CA THR A 143 30.62 -14.75 -16.53
C THR A 143 30.17 -15.83 -15.57
N THR A 144 30.59 -15.75 -14.31
CA THR A 144 30.15 -16.61 -13.22
C THR A 144 29.40 -15.79 -12.19
N TYR A 145 28.18 -16.20 -11.86
CA TYR A 145 27.38 -15.58 -10.83
C TYR A 145 26.52 -16.64 -10.14
N ASP A 146 26.58 -16.67 -8.81
CA ASP A 146 25.73 -17.54 -7.97
C ASP A 146 25.75 -19.02 -8.38
N GLY A 147 26.95 -19.54 -8.70
CA GLY A 147 27.14 -20.93 -9.12
C GLY A 147 26.72 -21.24 -10.56
N ARG A 148 26.16 -20.28 -11.28
CA ARG A 148 25.91 -20.36 -12.73
C ARG A 148 27.07 -19.76 -13.50
N LYS A 149 27.38 -20.34 -14.65
CA LYS A 149 28.46 -19.92 -15.52
C LYS A 149 27.96 -19.85 -16.95
N ARG A 150 28.22 -18.73 -17.62
CA ARG A 150 28.01 -18.55 -19.05
C ARG A 150 29.35 -18.29 -19.71
N THR A 151 29.64 -19.06 -20.76
CA THR A 151 30.85 -18.91 -21.57
C THR A 151 30.46 -18.50 -22.97
N GLU A 152 30.84 -17.29 -23.37
CA GLU A 152 30.72 -16.80 -24.74
C GLU A 152 32.07 -16.92 -25.44
N THR A 153 32.08 -17.51 -26.62
CA THR A 153 33.27 -17.64 -27.47
C THR A 153 33.03 -16.90 -28.77
N MET A 154 33.98 -16.08 -29.17
CA MET A 154 33.92 -15.26 -30.37
C MET A 154 34.98 -15.74 -31.38
N THR A 155 34.62 -15.73 -32.66
CA THR A 155 35.51 -16.05 -33.78
C THR A 155 35.54 -14.88 -34.76
N TYR A 156 36.67 -14.71 -35.44
CA TYR A 156 36.92 -13.55 -36.29
C TYR A 156 37.49 -13.98 -37.63
N ASN A 157 37.07 -13.27 -38.67
CA ASN A 157 37.61 -13.36 -40.02
C ASN A 157 38.19 -12.00 -40.40
N ASN A 158 39.50 -11.93 -40.57
CA ASN A 158 40.25 -10.68 -40.81
C ASN A 158 39.91 -9.54 -39.83
N GLY A 159 39.85 -9.86 -38.54
CA GLY A 159 39.55 -8.88 -37.47
C GLY A 159 38.07 -8.49 -37.36
N ARG A 160 37.19 -9.00 -38.23
CA ARG A 160 35.75 -8.81 -38.14
C ARG A 160 35.11 -10.00 -37.43
N LEU A 161 34.25 -9.74 -36.45
CA LEU A 161 33.49 -10.77 -35.75
C LEU A 161 32.67 -11.60 -36.76
N GLU A 162 32.87 -12.91 -36.74
CA GLU A 162 32.24 -13.87 -37.65
C GLU A 162 31.15 -14.67 -36.94
N SER A 163 31.41 -15.17 -35.73
CA SER A 163 30.39 -15.85 -34.93
C SER A 163 30.62 -15.69 -33.43
N THR A 164 29.52 -15.80 -32.68
CA THR A 164 29.50 -15.90 -31.22
C THR A 164 28.70 -17.12 -30.82
N THR A 165 29.25 -17.94 -29.93
CA THR A 165 28.54 -19.09 -29.33
C THR A 165 28.54 -18.96 -27.83
N ALA A 166 27.37 -19.14 -27.21
CA ALA A 166 27.22 -19.11 -25.76
C ALA A 166 26.84 -20.50 -25.22
N THR A 167 27.51 -20.94 -24.16
CA THR A 167 27.12 -22.13 -23.38
C THR A 167 26.86 -21.73 -21.94
N GLU A 168 25.85 -22.34 -21.34
CA GLU A 168 25.46 -22.12 -19.95
C GLU A 168 25.62 -23.43 -19.16
N GLU A 169 26.28 -23.35 -18.01
CA GLU A 169 26.57 -24.45 -17.10
C GLU A 169 26.16 -24.05 -15.68
N GLY A 170 25.47 -24.92 -14.93
CA GLY A 170 25.07 -24.63 -13.54
C GLY A 170 23.84 -25.41 -13.10
N VAL A 171 23.60 -25.40 -11.78
CA VAL A 171 22.53 -26.14 -11.07
C VAL A 171 21.16 -25.49 -11.27
#